data_AF-A0A942BIM9-F1
#
_entry.id   AF-A0A942BIM9-F1
#
_cell.length_a   1.000
_cell.length_b   1.000
_cell.length_c   1.000
_cell.angle_alpha   90.00
_cell.angle_beta   90.00
_cell.angle_gamma   90.00
#
_symmetry.space_group_name_H-M   'P 1'
#
loop_
_entity.id
_entity.type
_entity.pdbx_description
1 polymer ?
#
loop_
_entity_poly.entity_id
_entity_poly.type
_entity_poly.pdbx_seq_one_letter_code
_entity_poly.pdbx_strand_id
1 'polypeptide(L)'
;MMIRRRLAVVCVTLGTLVASGSGARQEQFSGVQPELVQQLQAAKNDLAAGNFNLAQARMDMITPGASRQIEIYVQFDGASDDAKWRSNEALARGAKLWEQALHEHPFHVCDSPNRADVIITFRQEVFDHGSPAGGYVTWRRQVDENSWTAATKANIDVRTERPDGGPMSADLMTHEVAHELGHVLGLLDCPASGQVMSPLDLNHPLEAIALPSIDGLVRLRRAAQECRALAMVNTPRR
;
A
#
# COMPACT_ATOMS: atom_id res chain seq x y z
N MET A 1 -36.65 -10.60 -25.17
CA MET A 1 -35.65 -10.82 -24.09
C MET A 1 -34.27 -10.50 -24.66
N MET A 2 -33.79 -9.27 -24.47
CA MET A 2 -32.53 -8.80 -25.08
C MET A 2 -31.36 -9.03 -24.12
N ILE A 3 -30.44 -9.92 -24.52
CA ILE A 3 -29.18 -10.16 -23.82
C ILE A 3 -28.23 -9.01 -24.18
N ARG A 4 -28.11 -8.01 -23.29
CA ARG A 4 -27.10 -6.96 -23.39
C ARG A 4 -25.75 -7.54 -22.95
N ARG A 5 -24.91 -7.90 -23.92
CA ARG A 5 -23.48 -8.19 -23.68
C ARG A 5 -22.80 -6.90 -23.22
N ARG A 6 -22.36 -6.85 -21.96
CA ARG A 6 -21.53 -5.76 -21.43
C ARG A 6 -20.06 -6.12 -21.69
N LEU A 7 -19.38 -5.34 -22.53
CA LEU A 7 -17.93 -5.34 -22.64
C LEU A 7 -17.36 -4.72 -21.35
N ALA A 8 -16.69 -5.52 -20.54
CA ALA A 8 -15.79 -5.00 -19.52
C ALA A 8 -14.51 -4.59 -20.22
N VAL A 9 -14.24 -3.28 -20.29
CA VAL A 9 -12.94 -2.77 -20.74
C VAL A 9 -11.97 -2.99 -19.58
N VAL A 10 -11.17 -4.04 -19.68
CA VAL A 10 -10.02 -4.25 -18.79
C VAL A 10 -8.89 -3.39 -19.34
N CYS A 11 -8.63 -2.25 -18.70
CA CYS A 11 -7.41 -1.49 -18.95
C CYS A 11 -6.22 -2.25 -18.33
N VAL A 12 -5.58 -3.11 -19.12
CA VAL A 12 -4.21 -3.57 -18.83
C VAL A 12 -3.27 -2.45 -19.30
N THR A 13 -2.75 -1.67 -18.36
CA THR A 13 -1.74 -0.65 -18.67
C THR A 13 -0.37 -1.31 -18.87
N LEU A 14 -0.01 -1.57 -20.13
CA LEU A 14 1.40 -1.60 -20.54
C LEU A 14 1.87 -0.14 -20.64
N GLY A 15 2.77 0.28 -19.76
CA GLY A 15 3.23 1.67 -19.69
C GLY A 15 4.10 2.08 -20.87
N THR A 16 3.56 2.87 -21.79
CA THR A 16 4.35 3.67 -22.74
C THR A 16 4.61 5.04 -22.12
N LEU A 17 5.87 5.35 -21.81
CA LEU A 17 6.30 6.66 -21.30
C LEU A 17 6.06 7.76 -22.35
N VAL A 18 5.25 8.75 -22.00
CA VAL A 18 5.26 10.06 -22.67
C VAL A 18 5.90 11.05 -21.68
N ALA A 19 7.17 11.40 -21.93
CA ALA A 19 7.95 12.32 -21.12
C ALA A 19 7.91 13.72 -21.74
N SER A 20 7.15 14.64 -21.15
CA SER A 20 7.30 16.10 -21.37
C SER A 20 6.65 16.84 -20.20
N GLY A 21 7.43 17.20 -19.18
CA GLY A 21 7.01 18.06 -18.05
C GLY A 21 7.00 17.42 -16.65
N SER A 22 7.31 16.13 -16.52
CA SER A 22 7.11 15.37 -15.26
C SER A 22 8.27 15.44 -14.25
N GLY A 23 9.47 15.88 -14.67
CA GLY A 23 10.70 15.75 -13.87
C GLY A 23 10.68 16.51 -12.53
N ALA A 24 10.38 17.81 -12.55
CA ALA A 24 10.42 18.64 -11.34
C ALA A 24 9.32 18.31 -10.31
N ARG A 25 8.21 17.70 -10.74
CA ARG A 25 7.12 17.28 -9.83
C ARG A 25 7.36 15.90 -9.23
N GLN A 26 8.08 15.02 -9.92
CA GLN A 26 8.39 13.68 -9.42
C GLN A 26 9.45 13.72 -8.32
N GLU A 27 10.41 14.64 -8.39
CA GLU A 27 11.41 14.86 -7.33
C GLU A 27 10.78 15.24 -5.98
N GLN A 28 9.64 15.95 -5.99
CA GLN A 28 8.93 16.37 -4.76
C GLN A 28 8.41 15.18 -3.92
N PHE A 29 8.11 14.05 -4.58
CA PHE A 29 7.55 12.85 -3.95
C PHE A 29 8.47 11.63 -4.14
N SER A 30 9.79 11.85 -4.01
CA SER A 30 10.78 10.77 -4.04
C SER A 30 10.40 9.61 -3.11
N GLY A 31 10.65 8.38 -3.58
CA GLY A 31 10.29 7.15 -2.86
C GLY A 31 8.81 6.75 -2.94
N VAL A 32 7.96 7.53 -3.62
CA VAL A 32 6.53 7.20 -3.82
C VAL A 32 6.29 6.67 -5.23
N GLN A 33 5.35 5.73 -5.34
CA GLN A 33 4.92 5.17 -6.61
C GLN A 33 4.35 6.26 -7.54
N PRO A 34 4.82 6.34 -8.80
CA PRO A 34 4.39 7.38 -9.75
C PRO A 34 2.88 7.41 -9.98
N GLU A 35 2.21 6.26 -9.89
CA GLU A 35 0.76 6.17 -10.03
C GLU A 35 0.03 7.06 -9.02
N LEU A 36 0.42 7.07 -7.75
CA LEU A 36 -0.25 7.90 -6.74
C LEU A 36 -0.02 9.40 -6.98
N VAL A 37 1.15 9.77 -7.48
CA VAL A 37 1.46 11.15 -7.88
C VAL A 37 0.58 11.58 -9.06
N GLN A 38 0.40 10.70 -10.05
CA GLN A 38 -0.51 10.94 -11.17
C GLN A 38 -1.96 11.11 -10.71
N GLN A 39 -2.37 10.34 -9.70
CA GLN A 39 -3.73 10.38 -9.17
C GLN A 39 -4.02 11.67 -8.39
N LEU A 40 -3.02 12.24 -7.71
CA LEU A 40 -3.13 13.58 -7.15
C LEU A 40 -3.34 14.64 -8.24
N GLN A 41 -2.60 14.54 -9.34
CA GLN A 41 -2.77 15.47 -10.45
C GLN A 41 -4.14 15.31 -11.11
N ALA A 42 -4.59 14.08 -11.33
CA ALA A 42 -5.91 13.80 -11.87
C ALA A 42 -7.02 14.32 -10.93
N ALA A 43 -6.88 14.15 -9.61
CA ALA A 43 -7.81 14.71 -8.63
C ALA A 43 -7.92 16.23 -8.73
N LYS A 44 -6.78 16.95 -8.88
CA LYS A 44 -6.78 18.40 -9.07
C LYS A 44 -7.49 18.82 -10.36
N ASN A 45 -7.29 18.08 -11.45
CA ASN A 45 -7.97 18.34 -12.72
C ASN A 45 -9.49 18.11 -12.59
N ASP A 46 -9.89 17.03 -11.91
CA ASP A 46 -11.30 16.72 -11.65
C ASP A 46 -11.98 17.78 -10.77
N LEU A 47 -11.28 18.32 -9.76
CA LEU A 47 -11.78 19.46 -8.97
C LEU A 47 -11.98 20.71 -9.83
N ALA A 48 -11.02 21.04 -10.70
CA ALA A 48 -11.13 22.18 -11.60
C ALA A 48 -12.29 22.03 -12.61
N ALA A 49 -12.62 20.79 -13.00
CA ALA A 49 -13.74 20.47 -13.87
C ALA A 49 -15.10 20.37 -13.13
N GLY A 50 -15.12 20.47 -11.79
CA GLY A 50 -16.34 20.30 -10.98
C GLY A 50 -16.75 18.84 -10.73
N ASN A 51 -15.89 17.87 -11.06
CA ASN A 51 -16.10 16.43 -10.86
C ASN A 51 -15.74 16.01 -9.42
N PHE A 52 -16.39 16.60 -8.42
CA PHE A 52 -16.00 16.46 -7.01
C PHE A 52 -15.95 15.00 -6.49
N ASN A 53 -16.90 14.15 -6.89
CA ASN A 53 -16.92 12.75 -6.45
C ASN A 53 -15.73 11.94 -6.98
N LEU A 54 -15.37 12.14 -8.25
CA LEU A 54 -14.23 11.46 -8.84
C LEU A 54 -12.92 11.97 -8.25
N ALA A 55 -12.79 13.28 -8.05
CA ALA A 55 -11.65 13.85 -7.33
C ALA A 55 -11.50 13.24 -5.92
N GLN A 56 -12.60 13.13 -5.18
CA GLN A 56 -12.63 12.49 -3.86
C GLN A 56 -12.13 11.06 -3.92
N ALA A 57 -12.64 10.25 -4.86
CA ALA A 57 -12.22 8.87 -5.04
C ALA A 57 -10.70 8.77 -5.29
N ARG A 58 -10.14 9.63 -6.14
CA ARG A 58 -8.69 9.64 -6.41
C ARG A 58 -7.86 10.04 -5.18
N MET A 59 -8.36 10.97 -4.36
CA MET A 59 -7.71 11.35 -3.09
C MET A 59 -7.78 10.24 -2.03
N ASP A 60 -8.89 9.49 -1.97
CA ASP A 60 -9.05 8.34 -1.09
C ASP A 60 -8.04 7.23 -1.41
N MET A 61 -7.64 7.10 -2.68
CA MET A 61 -6.60 6.16 -3.08
C MET A 61 -5.20 6.51 -2.58
N ILE A 62 -4.93 7.80 -2.35
CA ILE A 62 -3.64 8.31 -1.82
C ILE A 62 -3.62 8.26 -0.28
N THR A 63 -4.79 8.41 0.34
CA THR A 63 -4.99 8.51 1.79
C THR A 63 -5.83 7.35 2.33
N PRO A 64 -5.40 6.08 2.14
CA PRO A 64 -6.08 4.96 2.76
C PRO A 64 -6.05 5.15 4.29
N GLY A 65 -7.20 5.02 4.93
CA GLY A 65 -7.39 5.35 6.36
C GLY A 65 -8.21 6.63 6.61
N ALA A 66 -8.24 7.58 5.66
CA ALA A 66 -8.94 8.85 5.90
C ALA A 66 -10.46 8.74 5.78
N SER A 67 -10.97 7.88 4.89
CA SER A 67 -12.40 7.54 4.78
C SER A 67 -12.72 6.13 5.27
N ARG A 68 -11.72 5.23 5.29
CA ARG A 68 -11.84 3.81 5.62
C ARG A 68 -10.47 3.19 5.84
N GLN A 69 -10.35 2.30 6.82
CA GLN A 69 -9.15 1.49 7.04
C GLN A 69 -9.00 0.39 5.98
N ILE A 70 -7.77 -0.01 5.70
CA ILE A 70 -7.42 -1.17 4.88
C ILE A 70 -7.69 -2.42 5.72
N GLU A 71 -8.58 -3.29 5.25
CA GLU A 71 -8.90 -4.55 5.93
C GLU A 71 -7.86 -5.60 5.58
N ILE A 72 -7.18 -6.15 6.59
CA ILE A 72 -6.16 -7.20 6.46
C ILE A 72 -6.75 -8.53 6.89
N TYR A 73 -6.60 -9.57 6.08
CA TYR A 73 -6.88 -10.96 6.48
C TYR A 73 -5.57 -11.75 6.50
N VAL A 74 -5.40 -12.60 7.52
CA VAL A 74 -4.15 -13.34 7.75
C VAL A 74 -4.36 -14.82 7.49
N GLN A 75 -3.46 -15.39 6.71
CA GLN A 75 -3.37 -16.82 6.42
C GLN A 75 -2.04 -17.38 6.91
N PHE A 76 -2.07 -18.64 7.34
CA PHE A 76 -0.90 -19.37 7.78
C PHE A 76 -0.83 -20.67 6.98
N ASP A 77 0.15 -20.78 6.09
CA ASP A 77 0.32 -21.94 5.22
C ASP A 77 1.31 -22.91 5.87
N GLY A 78 0.82 -24.03 6.38
CA GLY A 78 1.66 -25.07 7.01
C GLY A 78 2.34 -24.67 8.33
N ALA A 79 2.02 -23.51 8.91
CA ALA A 79 2.71 -23.00 10.09
C ALA A 79 2.34 -23.77 11.38
N SER A 80 3.34 -24.03 12.23
CA SER A 80 3.15 -24.48 13.61
C SER A 80 2.48 -23.40 14.46
N ASP A 81 1.91 -23.75 15.63
CA ASP A 81 1.26 -22.75 16.49
C ASP A 81 2.22 -21.68 17.03
N ASP A 82 3.47 -22.07 17.30
CA ASP A 82 4.56 -21.15 17.65
C ASP A 82 4.89 -20.19 16.49
N ALA A 83 4.93 -20.69 15.25
CA ALA A 83 5.10 -19.84 14.08
C ALA A 83 3.91 -18.89 13.89
N LYS A 84 2.66 -19.36 14.04
CA LYS A 84 1.45 -18.51 13.97
C LYS A 84 1.49 -17.40 15.02
N TRP A 85 1.92 -17.70 16.25
CA TRP A 85 2.04 -16.71 17.30
C TRP A 85 3.06 -15.63 16.93
N ARG A 86 4.27 -16.01 16.52
CA ARG A 86 5.29 -15.05 16.07
C ARG A 86 4.86 -14.23 14.86
N SER A 87 4.18 -14.84 13.90
CA SER A 87 3.67 -14.16 12.71
C SER A 87 2.58 -13.13 13.04
N ASN A 88 1.68 -13.45 13.98
CA ASN A 88 0.70 -12.47 14.48
C ASN A 88 1.37 -11.31 15.22
N GLU A 89 2.36 -11.61 16.06
CA GLU A 89 3.17 -10.58 16.73
C GLU A 89 3.86 -9.69 15.69
N ALA A 90 4.48 -10.29 14.68
CA ALA A 90 5.18 -9.57 13.62
C ALA A 90 4.25 -8.66 12.82
N LEU A 91 3.05 -9.13 12.47
CA LEU A 91 2.02 -8.32 11.82
C LEU A 91 1.61 -7.14 12.69
N ALA A 92 1.26 -7.39 13.95
CA ALA A 92 0.82 -6.33 14.87
C ALA A 92 1.89 -5.25 15.03
N ARG A 93 3.16 -5.65 15.19
CA ARG A 93 4.30 -4.73 15.28
C ARG A 93 4.53 -3.98 13.97
N GLY A 94 4.54 -4.65 12.82
CA GLY A 94 4.77 -4.03 11.51
C GLY A 94 3.69 -3.02 11.15
N ALA A 95 2.41 -3.34 11.41
CA ALA A 95 1.32 -2.39 11.26
C ALA A 95 1.48 -1.20 12.22
N LYS A 96 1.87 -1.46 13.48
CA LYS A 96 2.05 -0.40 14.49
C LYS A 96 3.13 0.60 14.12
N LEU A 97 4.21 0.16 13.48
CA LEU A 97 5.27 1.05 12.98
C LEU A 97 4.71 2.09 12.01
N TRP A 98 3.84 1.69 11.08
CA TRP A 98 3.17 2.60 10.17
C TRP A 98 2.20 3.55 10.87
N GLU A 99 1.44 3.05 11.86
CA GLU A 99 0.55 3.92 12.63
C GLU A 99 1.31 5.04 13.34
N GLN A 100 2.44 4.70 13.95
CA GLN A 100 3.30 5.65 14.65
C GLN A 100 3.93 6.65 13.69
N ALA A 101 4.44 6.18 12.54
CA ALA A 101 5.13 7.02 11.57
C ALA A 101 4.19 7.99 10.83
N LEU A 102 2.94 7.56 10.60
CA LEU A 102 1.94 8.36 9.88
C LEU A 102 1.01 9.14 10.81
N HIS A 103 1.00 8.83 12.12
CA HIS A 103 0.01 9.33 13.09
C HIS A 103 -1.43 9.03 12.65
N GLU A 104 -1.65 7.86 12.05
CA GLU A 104 -2.92 7.39 11.49
C GLU A 104 -3.14 5.92 11.85
N HIS A 105 -4.36 5.39 11.63
CA HIS A 105 -4.66 3.97 11.79
C HIS A 105 -5.05 3.34 10.46
N PRO A 106 -4.12 3.21 9.49
CA PRO A 106 -4.46 2.81 8.12
C PRO A 106 -4.92 1.36 8.01
N PHE A 107 -4.65 0.50 9.01
CA PHE A 107 -4.86 -0.94 8.93
C PHE A 107 -5.84 -1.42 10.00
N HIS A 108 -6.65 -2.43 9.65
CA HIS A 108 -7.52 -3.14 10.57
C HIS A 108 -7.52 -4.63 10.20
N VAL A 109 -7.28 -5.52 11.17
CA VAL A 109 -7.32 -6.97 10.94
C VAL A 109 -8.77 -7.46 11.00
N CYS A 110 -9.17 -8.27 10.04
CA CYS A 110 -10.51 -8.82 9.92
C CYS A 110 -10.53 -10.35 9.94
N ASP A 111 -11.69 -10.91 10.29
CA ASP A 111 -11.86 -12.36 10.46
C ASP A 111 -12.27 -13.09 9.16
N SER A 112 -12.44 -12.37 8.05
CA SER A 112 -12.95 -12.94 6.80
C SER A 112 -12.20 -12.49 5.56
N PRO A 113 -11.75 -13.43 4.70
CA PRO A 113 -11.07 -13.09 3.46
C PRO A 113 -11.96 -12.30 2.48
N ASN A 114 -13.28 -12.46 2.55
CA ASN A 114 -14.22 -11.77 1.67
C ASN A 114 -14.32 -10.27 1.95
N ARG A 115 -13.91 -9.82 3.14
CA ARG A 115 -13.82 -8.40 3.50
C ARG A 115 -12.44 -7.81 3.25
N ALA A 116 -11.43 -8.64 3.04
CA ALA A 116 -10.05 -8.24 3.01
C ALA A 116 -9.74 -7.39 1.77
N ASP A 117 -8.96 -6.33 1.99
CA ASP A 117 -8.23 -5.62 0.95
C ASP A 117 -6.86 -6.21 0.73
N VAL A 118 -6.21 -6.58 1.84
CA VAL A 118 -4.89 -7.19 1.84
C VAL A 118 -5.02 -8.56 2.44
N ILE A 119 -4.54 -9.58 1.74
CA ILE A 119 -4.36 -10.91 2.30
C ILE A 119 -2.86 -11.09 2.57
N ILE A 120 -2.50 -11.37 3.81
CA ILE A 120 -1.12 -11.68 4.21
C ILE A 120 -1.02 -13.17 4.49
N THR A 121 -0.17 -13.86 3.76
CA THR A 121 0.07 -15.30 3.92
C THR A 121 1.47 -15.51 4.47
N PHE A 122 1.57 -16.08 5.66
CA PHE A 122 2.84 -16.52 6.21
C PHE A 122 3.17 -17.92 5.70
N ARG A 123 4.35 -18.08 5.08
CA ARG A 123 4.82 -19.32 4.44
C ARG A 123 6.24 -19.64 4.89
N GLN A 124 6.62 -20.92 4.89
CA GLN A 124 8.01 -21.32 5.18
C GLN A 124 9.00 -20.68 4.20
N GLU A 125 8.66 -20.67 2.92
CA GLU A 125 9.49 -20.10 1.85
C GLU A 125 8.66 -19.13 1.00
N VAL A 126 9.31 -18.05 0.59
CA VAL A 126 8.78 -17.06 -0.34
C VAL A 126 9.81 -16.86 -1.45
N PHE A 127 9.33 -16.77 -2.68
CA PHE A 127 10.17 -16.57 -3.86
C PHE A 127 9.64 -15.40 -4.67
N ASP A 128 10.54 -14.50 -5.06
CA ASP A 128 10.27 -13.47 -6.05
C ASP A 128 11.02 -13.81 -7.34
N HIS A 129 10.27 -13.97 -8.44
CA HIS A 129 10.80 -14.37 -9.75
C HIS A 129 11.80 -15.55 -9.71
N GLY A 130 11.57 -16.52 -8.81
CA GLY A 130 12.40 -17.72 -8.65
C GLY A 130 13.59 -17.57 -7.69
N SER A 131 13.79 -16.39 -7.11
CA SER A 131 14.83 -16.13 -6.11
C SER A 131 14.21 -16.10 -4.69
N PRO A 132 14.87 -16.67 -3.66
CA PRO A 132 14.36 -16.58 -2.29
C PRO A 132 14.22 -15.12 -1.84
N ALA A 133 13.08 -14.81 -1.23
CA ALA A 133 12.76 -13.48 -0.70
C ALA A 133 12.24 -13.57 0.74
N GLY A 134 12.35 -12.49 1.51
CA GLY A 134 11.76 -12.42 2.85
C GLY A 134 10.28 -12.05 2.83
N GLY A 135 9.90 -11.23 1.86
CA GLY A 135 8.53 -10.84 1.54
C GLY A 135 8.32 -10.77 0.03
N TYR A 136 7.06 -10.82 -0.38
CA TYR A 136 6.64 -10.53 -1.74
C TYR A 136 5.23 -9.94 -1.74
N VAL A 137 5.02 -8.86 -2.46
CA VAL A 137 3.70 -8.25 -2.62
C VAL A 137 3.29 -8.13 -4.08
N THR A 138 2.03 -8.50 -4.34
CA THR A 138 1.32 -8.05 -5.54
C THR A 138 0.18 -7.13 -5.11
N TRP A 139 -0.01 -6.03 -5.81
CA TRP A 139 -1.10 -5.11 -5.50
C TRP A 139 -1.71 -4.53 -6.77
N ARG A 140 -2.94 -4.04 -6.62
CA ARG A 140 -3.62 -3.22 -7.62
C ARG A 140 -4.42 -2.13 -6.92
N ARG A 141 -4.48 -0.96 -7.54
CA ARG A 141 -5.33 0.16 -7.12
C ARG A 141 -6.25 0.56 -8.25
N GLN A 142 -7.48 0.92 -7.93
CA GLN A 142 -8.44 1.38 -8.92
C GLN A 142 -9.46 2.31 -8.29
N VAL A 143 -10.00 3.20 -9.11
CA VAL A 143 -11.22 3.93 -8.81
C VAL A 143 -12.34 3.30 -9.63
N ASP A 144 -13.40 2.84 -8.96
CA ASP A 144 -14.62 2.42 -9.66
C ASP A 144 -15.37 3.67 -10.13
N GLU A 145 -15.53 3.83 -11.44
CA GLU A 145 -16.18 5.00 -12.02
C GLU A 145 -17.70 5.02 -11.85
N ASN A 146 -18.32 3.90 -11.47
CA ASN A 146 -19.77 3.87 -11.25
C ASN A 146 -20.13 4.30 -9.82
N SER A 147 -19.33 3.87 -8.85
CA SER A 147 -19.53 4.19 -7.43
C SER A 147 -18.65 5.32 -6.93
N TRP A 148 -17.65 5.76 -7.70
CA TRP A 148 -16.61 6.71 -7.30
C TRP A 148 -15.91 6.28 -6.00
N THR A 149 -15.59 5.00 -5.90
CA THR A 149 -14.91 4.44 -4.73
C THR A 149 -13.50 3.98 -5.11
N ALA A 150 -12.52 4.38 -4.32
CA ALA A 150 -11.18 3.81 -4.40
C ALA A 150 -11.14 2.41 -3.77
N ALA A 151 -10.41 1.51 -4.42
CA ALA A 151 -10.12 0.19 -3.90
C ALA A 151 -8.63 -0.11 -4.09
N THR A 152 -8.01 -0.57 -3.01
CA THR A 152 -6.68 -1.19 -3.03
C THR A 152 -6.87 -2.67 -2.74
N LYS A 153 -6.28 -3.54 -3.56
CA LYS A 153 -6.22 -4.98 -3.29
C LYS A 153 -4.78 -5.45 -3.34
N ALA A 154 -4.35 -6.25 -2.38
CA ALA A 154 -3.01 -6.81 -2.35
C ALA A 154 -2.97 -8.24 -1.80
N ASN A 155 -2.00 -9.01 -2.26
CA ASN A 155 -1.57 -10.26 -1.63
C ASN A 155 -0.12 -10.09 -1.23
N ILE A 156 0.17 -10.35 0.04
CA ILE A 156 1.51 -10.33 0.61
C ILE A 156 1.83 -11.76 1.04
N ASP A 157 2.97 -12.27 0.63
CA ASP A 157 3.57 -13.48 1.17
C ASP A 157 4.75 -13.08 2.06
N VAL A 158 4.81 -13.60 3.29
CA VAL A 158 5.92 -13.34 4.23
C VAL A 158 6.55 -14.65 4.65
N ARG A 159 7.87 -14.70 4.61
CA ARG A 159 8.66 -15.88 4.93
C ARG A 159 8.78 -16.09 6.45
N THR A 160 8.65 -17.34 6.89
CA THR A 160 8.78 -17.74 8.31
C THR A 160 10.05 -18.53 8.63
N GLU A 161 10.80 -18.97 7.62
CA GLU A 161 12.09 -19.65 7.77
C GLU A 161 13.20 -18.90 7.03
N ARG A 162 14.42 -18.95 7.56
CA ARG A 162 15.61 -18.39 6.94
C ARG A 162 16.11 -19.30 5.81
N PRO A 163 16.99 -18.81 4.91
CA PRO A 163 17.59 -19.64 3.87
C PRO A 163 18.36 -20.87 4.37
N ASP A 164 18.84 -20.85 5.62
CA ASP A 164 19.53 -21.98 6.26
C ASP A 164 18.57 -22.97 6.96
N GLY A 165 17.25 -22.78 6.83
CA GLY A 165 16.22 -23.62 7.44
C GLY A 165 15.90 -23.29 8.90
N GLY A 166 16.60 -22.32 9.51
CA GLY A 166 16.24 -21.83 10.85
C GLY A 166 14.96 -21.01 10.83
N PRO A 167 14.23 -20.86 11.95
CA PRO A 167 13.07 -19.97 12.00
C PRO A 167 13.48 -18.50 11.82
N MET A 168 12.64 -17.70 11.16
CA MET A 168 12.74 -16.24 11.18
C MET A 168 12.38 -15.73 12.58
N SER A 169 13.13 -14.76 13.09
CA SER A 169 12.77 -14.08 14.33
C SER A 169 11.54 -13.20 14.12
N ALA A 170 10.84 -12.86 15.20
CA ALA A 170 9.73 -11.91 15.15
C ALA A 170 10.17 -10.56 14.58
N ASP A 171 11.38 -10.08 14.91
CA ASP A 171 11.90 -8.80 14.43
C ASP A 171 12.14 -8.79 12.91
N LEU A 172 12.69 -9.88 12.36
CA LEU A 172 12.90 -10.00 10.92
C LEU A 172 11.56 -10.08 10.18
N MET A 173 10.60 -10.83 10.70
CA MET A 173 9.24 -10.85 10.13
C MET A 173 8.54 -9.51 10.27
N THR A 174 8.76 -8.76 11.36
CA THR A 174 8.24 -7.40 11.54
C THR A 174 8.78 -6.47 10.45
N HIS A 175 10.08 -6.54 10.14
CA HIS A 175 10.66 -5.77 9.04
C HIS A 175 9.96 -6.09 7.73
N GLU A 176 9.83 -7.37 7.38
CA GLU A 176 9.18 -7.79 6.12
C GLU A 176 7.72 -7.35 6.05
N VAL A 177 6.93 -7.58 7.10
CA VAL A 177 5.54 -7.10 7.14
C VAL A 177 5.48 -5.58 6.96
N ALA A 178 6.35 -4.83 7.65
CA ALA A 178 6.38 -3.38 7.51
C ALA A 178 6.79 -2.94 6.10
N HIS A 179 7.78 -3.58 5.49
CA HIS A 179 8.24 -3.32 4.14
C HIS A 179 7.10 -3.51 3.12
N GLU A 180 6.46 -4.68 3.15
CA GLU A 180 5.39 -5.03 2.21
C GLU A 180 4.14 -4.15 2.38
N LEU A 181 3.78 -3.81 3.64
CA LEU A 181 2.74 -2.83 3.90
C LEU A 181 3.11 -1.44 3.38
N GLY A 182 4.39 -1.07 3.36
CA GLY A 182 4.89 0.17 2.75
C GLY A 182 4.56 0.25 1.26
N HIS A 183 4.73 -0.84 0.52
CA HIS A 183 4.30 -0.92 -0.89
C HIS A 183 2.78 -0.78 -1.04
N VAL A 184 1.99 -1.37 -0.15
CA VAL A 184 0.52 -1.19 -0.11
C VAL A 184 0.13 0.26 0.20
N LEU A 185 0.95 1.00 0.95
CA LEU A 185 0.75 2.43 1.18
C LEU A 185 1.27 3.33 0.05
N GLY A 186 1.98 2.75 -0.92
CA GLY A 186 2.43 3.43 -2.13
C GLY A 186 3.90 3.78 -2.19
N LEU A 187 4.74 3.18 -1.34
CA LEU A 187 6.18 3.40 -1.37
C LEU A 187 6.87 2.46 -2.37
N LEU A 188 8.00 2.93 -2.87
CA LEU A 188 8.97 2.17 -3.66
C LEU A 188 10.10 1.69 -2.74
N ASP A 189 10.85 0.71 -3.22
CA ASP A 189 12.10 0.28 -2.57
C ASP A 189 13.10 1.43 -2.42
N CYS A 190 13.85 1.37 -1.33
CA CYS A 190 14.94 2.26 -1.02
C CYS A 190 16.26 1.47 -1.04
N PRO A 191 17.27 1.85 -1.85
CA PRO A 191 18.53 1.12 -1.90
C PRO A 191 19.41 1.34 -0.66
N ALA A 192 19.10 2.34 0.17
CA ALA A 192 19.88 2.63 1.38
C ALA A 192 19.55 1.63 2.49
N SER A 193 20.57 0.98 3.05
CA SER A 193 20.39 0.01 4.13
C SER A 193 19.84 0.62 5.41
N GLY A 194 19.18 -0.21 6.23
CA GLY A 194 18.68 0.18 7.55
C GLY A 194 17.38 1.00 7.51
N GLN A 195 16.66 1.02 6.38
CA GLN A 195 15.37 1.66 6.26
C GLN A 195 14.26 0.62 6.09
N VAL A 196 13.01 0.97 6.41
CA VAL A 196 11.88 0.04 6.26
C VAL A 196 11.69 -0.44 4.83
N MET A 197 11.89 0.45 3.85
CA MET A 197 11.78 0.13 2.43
C MET A 197 13.09 -0.41 1.84
N SER A 198 14.09 -0.73 2.65
CA SER A 198 15.33 -1.34 2.16
C SER A 198 15.27 -2.86 2.18
N PRO A 199 16.13 -3.55 1.41
CA PRO A 199 16.31 -4.99 1.55
C PRO A 199 16.53 -5.39 3.01
N LEU A 200 16.03 -6.56 3.38
CA LEU A 200 16.18 -7.11 4.73
C LEU A 200 17.66 -7.32 5.09
N ASP A 201 18.08 -6.73 6.20
CA ASP A 201 19.35 -7.06 6.85
C ASP A 201 19.09 -8.04 8.01
N LEU A 202 19.57 -9.27 7.85
CA LEU A 202 19.40 -10.33 8.85
C LEU A 202 20.08 -10.03 10.20
N ASN A 203 21.02 -9.09 10.24
CA ASN A 203 21.76 -8.73 11.46
C ASN A 203 21.24 -7.45 12.12
N HIS A 204 20.47 -6.64 11.39
CA HIS A 204 19.99 -5.33 11.85
C HIS A 204 18.51 -5.16 11.49
N PRO A 205 17.60 -5.87 12.19
CA PRO A 205 16.18 -5.70 11.96
C PRO A 205 15.74 -4.27 12.31
N LEU A 206 14.71 -3.78 11.62
CA LEU A 206 14.18 -2.44 11.83
C LEU A 206 13.52 -2.29 13.21
N GLU A 207 13.87 -1.22 13.93
CA GLU A 207 13.21 -0.83 15.17
C GLU A 207 12.13 0.24 14.98
N ALA A 208 12.31 1.14 14.01
CA ALA A 208 11.40 2.26 13.75
C ALA A 208 11.44 2.74 12.29
N ILE A 209 10.34 3.30 11.80
CA ILE A 209 10.28 3.96 10.48
C ILE A 209 10.73 5.42 10.64
N ALA A 210 11.88 5.76 10.06
CA ALA A 210 12.39 7.12 10.09
C ALA A 210 11.62 8.04 9.13
N LEU A 211 11.30 9.26 9.55
CA LEU A 211 10.59 10.25 8.73
C LEU A 211 11.24 10.49 7.36
N PRO A 212 12.57 10.63 7.22
CA PRO A 212 13.19 10.81 5.90
C PRO A 212 12.86 9.70 4.89
N SER A 213 12.61 8.47 5.37
CA SER A 213 12.25 7.33 4.51
C SER A 213 10.83 7.40 3.96
N ILE A 214 9.94 8.21 4.56
CA ILE A 214 8.52 8.29 4.20
C ILE A 214 8.04 9.70 3.86
N ASP A 215 8.95 10.66 3.85
CA ASP A 215 8.70 12.09 3.68
C ASP A 215 7.96 12.40 2.36
N GLY A 216 8.29 11.69 1.27
CA GLY A 216 7.55 11.77 0.02
C GLY A 216 6.07 11.37 0.16
N LEU A 217 5.78 10.29 0.87
CA LEU A 217 4.41 9.81 1.10
C LEU A 217 3.64 10.80 1.99
N VAL A 218 4.25 11.29 3.06
CA VAL A 218 3.64 12.28 3.97
C VAL A 218 3.29 13.56 3.22
N ARG A 219 4.19 14.08 2.38
CA ARG A 219 3.92 15.24 1.52
C ARG A 219 2.77 14.97 0.55
N LEU A 220 2.75 13.80 -0.08
CA LEU A 220 1.70 13.45 -1.04
C LEU A 220 0.32 13.38 -0.36
N ARG A 221 0.23 12.75 0.82
CA ARG A 221 -1.01 12.66 1.61
C ARG A 221 -1.50 14.03 2.05
N ARG A 222 -0.60 14.89 2.52
CA ARG A 222 -0.93 16.28 2.87
C ARG A 222 -1.52 17.03 1.69
N ALA A 223 -0.89 16.93 0.51
CA ALA A 223 -1.39 17.59 -0.69
C ALA A 223 -2.77 17.07 -1.13
N ALA A 224 -3.05 15.77 -0.95
CA ALA A 224 -4.37 15.20 -1.16
C ALA A 224 -5.41 15.72 -0.15
N GLN A 225 -5.05 15.83 1.13
CA GLN A 225 -5.92 16.39 2.17
C GLN A 225 -6.25 17.86 1.91
N GLU A 226 -5.28 18.67 1.46
CA GLU A 226 -5.50 20.06 1.06
C GLU A 226 -6.48 20.17 -0.12
N CYS A 227 -6.35 19.30 -1.13
CA CYS A 227 -7.29 19.22 -2.24
C CYS A 227 -8.71 18.86 -1.76
N ARG A 228 -8.82 17.96 -0.78
CA ARG A 228 -10.11 17.56 -0.19
C ARG A 228 -10.77 18.73 0.54
N ALA A 229 -10.01 19.49 1.33
CA ALA A 229 -10.51 20.67 2.01
C ALA A 229 -11.07 21.71 1.02
N LEU A 230 -10.38 21.93 -0.12
CA LEU A 230 -10.87 22.81 -1.18
C LEU A 230 -12.17 22.31 -1.82
N ALA A 231 -12.34 21.00 -2.00
CA ALA A 231 -13.55 20.41 -2.54
C ALA A 231 -14.77 20.67 -1.64
N MET A 232 -14.59 20.55 -0.32
CA MET A 232 -15.67 20.75 0.67
C MET A 232 -16.18 22.20 0.70
N VAL A 233 -15.30 23.18 0.47
CA VAL A 233 -15.70 24.60 0.43
C VAL A 233 -16.50 24.92 -0.85
N ASN A 234 -16.16 24.27 -1.96
CA ASN A 234 -16.72 24.58 -3.28
C ASN A 234 -17.90 23.69 -3.69
N THR A 235 -18.26 22.69 -2.88
CA THR A 235 -19.43 21.84 -3.16
C THR A 235 -20.72 22.60 -2.83
N PRO A 236 -21.62 22.86 -3.80
CA PRO A 236 -22.89 23.52 -3.53
C PRO A 236 -23.68 22.72 -2.50
N ARG A 237 -24.06 23.34 -1.38
CA ARG A 237 -24.99 22.74 -0.42
C ARG A 237 -26.33 22.58 -1.14
N ARG A 238 -26.72 21.33 -1.40
CA ARG A 238 -28.05 21.00 -1.91
C ARG A 238 -29.08 21.12 -0.80
#